data_AF-A0A370TH93-F1
#
_entry.id   AF-A0A370TH93-F1
#
_cell.length_a   1.000
_cell.length_b   1.000
_cell.length_c   1.000
_cell.angle_alpha   90.00
_cell.angle_beta   90.00
_cell.angle_gamma   90.00
#
_symmetry.space_group_name_H-M   'P 1'
#
loop_
_entity.id
_entity.type
_entity.pdbx_description
1 polymer ?
#
loop_
_entity_poly.entity_id
_entity_poly.type
_entity_poly.pdbx_seq_one_letter_code
_entity_poly.pdbx_strand_id
1 'polypeptide(L)'
;MGPKIDLVVVSPMRRSLQTAQRGLGWLMDRGVPVVLRPEWQENSAKPCGTGTDIQAMKEEWPQFDWATVDPEYPNKTGLYRSSRTALTQRGICARKWLRSRPEKVIAVVSHAAFLRIGVSGKRYGNADFRIFDFADGDDQVGGRLVEWELTKKNGGGLGKSPHGSCLIGSGSYPEEYERDIIQLFNESPI
;
A
#
# COMPACT_ATOMS: atom_id res chain seq x y z
N MET A 1 16.72 22.04 2.64
CA MET A 1 17.12 20.63 2.39
C MET A 1 15.95 19.76 2.81
N GLY A 2 15.37 18.96 1.90
CA GLY A 2 14.20 18.14 2.22
C GLY A 2 14.52 16.99 3.18
N PRO A 3 13.50 16.33 3.77
CA PRO A 3 13.72 15.15 4.61
C PRO A 3 14.47 14.05 3.85
N LYS A 4 15.46 13.44 4.50
CA LYS A 4 16.24 12.33 3.95
C LYS A 4 15.43 11.03 4.10
N ILE A 5 15.21 10.32 3.00
CA ILE A 5 14.56 9.00 3.00
C ILE A 5 15.58 7.95 3.45
N ASP A 6 15.21 7.15 4.44
CA ASP A 6 16.08 6.15 5.07
C ASP A 6 15.72 4.70 4.65
N LEU A 7 14.52 4.48 4.12
CA LEU A 7 14.04 3.18 3.65
C LEU A 7 13.03 3.36 2.50
N VAL A 8 13.09 2.47 1.51
CA VAL A 8 12.06 2.33 0.48
C VAL A 8 11.30 1.01 0.68
N VAL A 9 9.98 1.09 0.75
CA VAL A 9 9.08 -0.07 0.87
C VAL A 9 8.30 -0.18 -0.43
N VAL A 10 8.31 -1.37 -1.04
CA VAL A 10 7.74 -1.54 -2.37
C VAL A 10 6.78 -2.72 -2.40
N SER A 11 5.63 -2.54 -3.03
CA SER A 11 4.79 -3.67 -3.43
C SER A 11 5.56 -4.58 -4.39
N PRO A 12 5.55 -5.92 -4.21
CA PRO A 12 6.26 -6.86 -5.09
C PRO A 12 5.67 -6.97 -6.51
N MET A 13 4.71 -6.11 -6.88
CA MET A 13 4.14 -6.07 -8.22
C MET A 13 5.07 -5.33 -9.20
N ARG A 14 5.29 -5.89 -10.40
CA ARG A 14 6.16 -5.35 -11.45
C ARG A 14 6.04 -3.83 -11.67
N ARG A 15 4.82 -3.30 -11.79
CA ARG A 15 4.59 -1.85 -12.00
C ARG A 15 5.08 -0.98 -10.83
N SER A 16 5.03 -1.49 -9.61
CA SER A 16 5.54 -0.80 -8.42
C SER A 16 7.06 -0.86 -8.37
N LEU A 17 7.66 -2.01 -8.71
CA LEU A 17 9.13 -2.14 -8.85
C LEU A 17 9.68 -1.21 -9.92
N GLN A 18 9.05 -1.16 -11.11
CA GLN A 18 9.40 -0.22 -12.17
C GLN A 18 9.31 1.24 -11.72
N THR A 19 8.27 1.59 -10.96
CA THR A 19 8.10 2.94 -10.40
C THR A 19 9.20 3.24 -9.37
N ALA A 20 9.49 2.31 -8.47
CA ALA A 20 10.54 2.46 -7.47
C ALA A 20 11.92 2.62 -8.12
N GLN A 21 12.28 1.77 -9.08
CA GLN A 21 13.56 1.87 -9.76
C GLN A 21 13.69 3.15 -10.59
N ARG A 22 12.64 3.56 -11.33
CA ARG A 22 12.70 4.77 -12.16
C ARG A 22 12.65 6.07 -11.35
N GLY A 23 11.83 6.12 -10.29
CA GLY A 23 11.62 7.33 -9.51
C GLY A 23 12.56 7.48 -8.32
N LEU A 24 12.99 6.37 -7.73
CA LEU A 24 13.77 6.30 -6.49
C LEU A 24 15.08 5.50 -6.64
N GLY A 25 15.44 5.04 -7.85
CA GLY A 25 16.67 4.28 -8.07
C GLY A 25 17.94 5.01 -7.59
N TRP A 26 17.96 6.34 -7.73
CA TRP A 26 19.06 7.18 -7.22
C TRP A 26 19.25 7.10 -5.69
N LEU A 27 18.22 6.75 -4.91
CA LEU A 27 18.35 6.46 -3.48
C LEU A 27 18.99 5.09 -3.26
N MET A 28 18.61 4.10 -4.07
CA MET A 28 19.16 2.74 -4.03
C MET A 28 20.66 2.77 -4.37
N ASP A 29 21.06 3.54 -5.38
CA ASP A 29 22.48 3.76 -5.76
C ASP A 29 23.30 4.38 -4.62
N ARG A 30 22.65 5.14 -3.72
CA ARG A 30 23.25 5.72 -2.51
C ARG A 30 23.21 4.78 -1.30
N GLY A 31 22.76 3.55 -1.48
CA GLY A 31 22.69 2.53 -0.44
C GLY A 31 21.47 2.61 0.46
N VAL A 32 20.41 3.35 0.09
CA VAL A 32 19.14 3.30 0.83
C VAL A 32 18.51 1.91 0.64
N PRO A 33 18.21 1.18 1.73
CA PRO A 33 17.66 -0.17 1.64
C PRO A 33 16.27 -0.18 1.00
N VAL A 34 15.95 -1.27 0.33
CA VAL A 34 14.64 -1.55 -0.25
C VAL A 34 14.09 -2.83 0.35
N VAL A 35 12.83 -2.80 0.80
CA VAL A 35 12.12 -3.97 1.32
C VAL A 35 10.85 -4.21 0.51
N LEU A 36 10.69 -5.44 0.03
CA LEU A 36 9.48 -5.89 -0.66
C LEU A 36 8.45 -6.36 0.37
N ARG A 37 7.22 -5.84 0.29
CA ARG A 37 6.14 -6.20 1.23
C ARG A 37 4.81 -6.43 0.52
N PRO A 38 4.29 -7.68 0.50
CA PRO A 38 3.08 -8.03 -0.24
C PRO A 38 1.81 -7.38 0.32
N GLU A 39 1.81 -6.85 1.54
CA GLU A 39 0.67 -6.09 2.08
C GLU A 39 0.36 -4.84 1.25
N TRP A 40 1.37 -4.28 0.58
CA TRP A 40 1.25 -3.09 -0.26
C TRP A 40 0.76 -3.36 -1.67
N GLN A 41 0.40 -4.61 -1.99
CA GLN A 41 -0.17 -4.97 -3.28
C GLN A 41 -1.57 -4.37 -3.50
N GLU A 42 -1.99 -4.34 -4.77
CA GLU A 42 -3.30 -3.81 -5.14
C GLU A 42 -4.44 -4.61 -4.50
N ASN A 43 -5.57 -3.94 -4.29
CA ASN A 43 -6.73 -4.50 -3.61
C ASN A 43 -7.57 -5.47 -4.46
N SER A 44 -7.57 -5.34 -5.78
CA SER A 44 -8.45 -6.11 -6.66
C SER A 44 -7.93 -7.53 -6.92
N ALA A 45 -8.85 -8.48 -7.03
CA ALA A 45 -8.57 -9.87 -7.46
C ALA A 45 -8.74 -10.10 -8.97
N LYS A 46 -9.10 -9.06 -9.73
CA LYS A 46 -9.12 -9.13 -11.21
C LYS A 46 -7.70 -9.37 -11.72
N PRO A 47 -7.49 -10.02 -12.88
CA PRO A 47 -6.16 -10.34 -13.40
C PRO A 47 -5.18 -9.16 -13.43
N CYS A 48 -5.65 -7.94 -13.74
CA CYS A 48 -4.82 -6.72 -13.73
C CYS A 48 -4.38 -6.26 -12.32
N GLY A 49 -5.11 -6.66 -11.28
CA GLY A 49 -4.84 -6.39 -9.86
C GLY A 49 -4.06 -7.50 -9.15
N THR A 50 -3.87 -8.65 -9.80
CA THR A 50 -3.11 -9.79 -9.28
C THR A 50 -1.64 -9.67 -9.68
N GLY A 51 -0.76 -10.04 -8.76
CA GLY A 51 0.70 -10.01 -8.97
C GLY A 51 1.18 -11.11 -9.92
N THR A 52 2.48 -11.13 -10.16
CA THR A 52 3.16 -12.24 -10.83
C THR A 52 3.85 -13.09 -9.77
N ASP A 53 4.00 -14.39 -10.04
CA ASP A 53 4.69 -15.35 -9.18
C ASP A 53 6.09 -14.88 -8.75
N ILE A 54 6.49 -15.26 -7.53
CA ILE A 54 7.76 -14.84 -6.90
C ILE A 54 8.97 -15.32 -7.71
N GLN A 55 8.98 -16.55 -8.23
CA GLN A 55 10.14 -17.07 -8.97
C GLN A 55 10.35 -16.29 -10.27
N ALA A 56 9.28 -16.11 -11.05
CA ALA A 56 9.34 -15.32 -12.27
C ALA A 56 9.77 -13.87 -12.01
N MET A 57 9.27 -13.27 -10.92
CA MET A 57 9.65 -11.90 -10.55
C MET A 57 11.09 -11.80 -10.03
N LYS A 58 11.60 -12.83 -9.35
CA LYS A 58 12.99 -12.92 -8.88
C LYS A 58 13.97 -13.04 -10.05
N GLU A 59 13.61 -13.79 -11.09
CA GLU A 59 14.40 -13.88 -12.32
C GLU A 59 14.45 -12.53 -13.06
N GLU A 60 13.34 -11.82 -13.15
CA GLU A 60 13.26 -10.52 -13.83
C GLU A 60 13.88 -9.38 -13.01
N TRP A 61 13.80 -9.45 -11.67
CA TRP A 61 14.27 -8.40 -10.75
C TRP A 61 15.20 -8.96 -9.66
N PRO A 62 16.37 -9.53 -10.02
CA PRO A 62 17.28 -10.20 -9.09
C PRO A 62 17.98 -9.25 -8.11
N GLN A 63 17.94 -7.94 -8.36
CA GLN A 63 18.52 -6.92 -7.51
C GLN A 63 17.73 -6.66 -6.21
N PHE A 64 16.47 -7.11 -6.12
CA PHE A 64 15.68 -6.99 -4.90
C PHE A 64 15.75 -8.26 -4.06
N ASP A 65 15.65 -8.12 -2.74
CA ASP A 65 15.53 -9.26 -1.84
C ASP A 65 14.09 -9.78 -1.82
N TRP A 66 13.91 -10.99 -2.36
CA TRP A 66 12.63 -11.70 -2.42
C TRP A 66 12.43 -12.67 -1.26
N ALA A 67 13.44 -12.93 -0.43
CA ALA A 67 13.41 -13.97 0.59
C ALA A 67 12.35 -13.72 1.69
N THR A 68 11.98 -12.46 1.89
CA THR A 68 11.01 -12.03 2.91
C THR A 68 9.60 -11.80 2.36
N VAL A 69 9.39 -12.02 1.05
CA VAL A 69 8.06 -11.92 0.44
C VAL A 69 7.26 -13.15 0.85
N ASP A 70 6.10 -12.91 1.49
CA ASP A 70 5.15 -13.95 1.89
C ASP A 70 4.85 -14.89 0.70
N PRO A 71 5.10 -16.22 0.82
CA PRO A 71 4.81 -17.18 -0.24
C PRO A 71 3.34 -17.24 -0.67
N GLU A 72 2.41 -16.72 0.13
CA GLU A 72 1.01 -16.60 -0.28
C GLU A 72 0.83 -15.55 -1.40
N TYR A 73 1.78 -14.62 -1.61
CA TYR A 73 1.79 -13.76 -2.78
C TYR A 73 2.09 -14.57 -4.06
N PRO A 74 1.37 -14.35 -5.19
CA PRO A 74 0.43 -13.25 -5.45
C PRO A 74 -1.05 -13.57 -5.22
N ASN A 75 -1.37 -14.68 -4.54
CA ASN A 75 -2.75 -15.10 -4.33
C ASN A 75 -3.53 -14.07 -3.51
N LYS A 76 -4.83 -13.98 -3.79
CA LYS A 76 -5.75 -13.04 -3.12
C LYS A 76 -6.55 -13.74 -2.04
N THR A 77 -5.86 -14.50 -1.18
CA THR A 77 -6.45 -15.22 -0.05
C THR A 77 -6.04 -14.58 1.29
N GLY A 78 -6.57 -15.07 2.41
CA GLY A 78 -6.24 -14.57 3.75
C GLY A 78 -6.24 -13.03 3.87
N LEU A 79 -5.11 -12.46 4.29
CA LEU A 79 -4.89 -11.02 4.41
C LEU A 79 -4.96 -10.27 3.07
N TYR A 80 -4.71 -10.97 1.95
CA TYR A 80 -4.65 -10.40 0.60
C TYR A 80 -5.99 -10.37 -0.14
N ARG A 81 -7.06 -10.92 0.46
CA ARG A 81 -8.43 -10.83 -0.09
C ARG A 81 -8.84 -9.39 -0.37
N SER A 82 -9.72 -9.23 -1.35
CA SER A 82 -10.28 -7.94 -1.75
C SER A 82 -11.49 -7.50 -0.90
N SER A 83 -11.88 -8.31 0.09
CA SER A 83 -13.01 -7.98 0.96
C SER A 83 -12.70 -6.79 1.87
N ARG A 84 -13.75 -6.07 2.28
CA ARG A 84 -13.63 -4.91 3.18
C ARG A 84 -12.83 -5.22 4.44
N THR A 85 -13.13 -6.34 5.12
CA THR A 85 -12.44 -6.75 6.34
C THR A 85 -10.95 -7.00 6.10
N ALA A 86 -10.61 -7.72 5.03
CA ALA A 86 -9.21 -8.02 4.71
C ALA A 86 -8.42 -6.75 4.37
N LEU A 87 -9.00 -5.84 3.57
CA LEU A 87 -8.34 -4.58 3.21
C LEU A 87 -8.12 -3.66 4.42
N THR A 88 -9.09 -3.57 5.32
CA THR A 88 -8.95 -2.82 6.58
C THR A 88 -7.84 -3.41 7.45
N GLN A 89 -7.87 -4.73 7.65
CA GLN A 89 -6.86 -5.42 8.45
C GLN A 89 -5.45 -5.28 7.84
N ARG A 90 -5.34 -5.42 6.52
CA ARG A 90 -4.07 -5.26 5.79
C ARG A 90 -3.51 -3.85 5.93
N GLY A 91 -4.38 -2.84 5.87
CA GLY A 91 -4.03 -1.46 6.16
C GLY A 91 -3.50 -1.22 7.58
N ILE A 92 -4.16 -1.82 8.59
CA ILE A 92 -3.71 -1.77 9.99
C ILE A 92 -2.33 -2.43 10.13
N CYS A 93 -2.15 -3.63 9.57
CA CYS A 93 -0.85 -4.34 9.59
C CYS A 93 0.26 -3.49 8.95
N ALA A 94 -0.02 -2.91 7.78
CA ALA A 94 0.94 -2.05 7.07
C ALA A 94 1.35 -0.83 7.90
N ARG A 95 0.40 -0.11 8.50
CA ARG A 95 0.70 1.06 9.35
C ARG A 95 1.41 0.69 10.65
N LYS A 96 0.99 -0.39 11.33
CA LYS A 96 1.69 -0.90 12.54
C LYS A 96 3.14 -1.21 12.23
N TRP A 97 3.39 -1.89 11.12
CA TRP A 97 4.75 -2.21 10.73
C TRP A 97 5.58 -0.95 10.44
N LEU A 98 5.05 0.01 9.67
CA LEU A 98 5.73 1.29 9.43
C LEU A 98 6.07 2.01 10.74
N ARG A 99 5.16 2.02 11.71
CA ARG A 99 5.37 2.72 12.98
C ARG A 99 6.36 2.02 13.90
N SER A 100 6.54 0.70 13.76
CA SER A 100 7.57 -0.05 14.50
C SER A 100 8.99 0.12 13.96
N ARG A 101 9.15 0.81 12.82
CA ARG A 101 10.43 1.00 12.16
C ARG A 101 11.27 2.08 12.86
N PRO A 102 12.61 1.90 12.96
CA PRO A 102 13.50 2.93 13.46
C PRO A 102 13.73 4.07 12.45
N GLU A 103 13.45 3.86 11.16
CA GLU A 103 13.64 4.85 10.10
C GLU A 103 12.72 6.07 10.27
N LYS A 104 13.27 7.27 10.13
CA LYS A 104 12.50 8.52 10.34
C LYS A 104 11.59 8.83 9.16
N VAL A 105 12.06 8.54 7.95
CA VAL A 105 11.32 8.82 6.72
C VAL A 105 11.38 7.61 5.81
N ILE A 106 10.21 7.06 5.51
CA ILE A 106 10.03 5.86 4.71
C ILE A 106 9.25 6.21 3.45
N ALA A 107 9.82 5.94 2.28
CA ALA A 107 9.11 6.06 1.02
C ALA A 107 8.37 4.76 0.72
N VAL A 108 7.06 4.83 0.46
CA VAL A 108 6.25 3.65 0.14
C VAL A 108 5.73 3.73 -1.29
N VAL A 109 6.04 2.73 -2.10
CA VAL A 109 5.60 2.61 -3.50
C VAL A 109 4.54 1.51 -3.60
N SER A 110 3.28 1.93 -3.81
CA SER A 110 2.10 1.06 -3.77
C SER A 110 1.08 1.49 -4.84
N HIS A 111 -0.19 1.13 -4.67
CA HIS A 111 -1.25 1.30 -5.66
C HIS A 111 -2.35 2.21 -5.12
N ALA A 112 -2.95 3.01 -6.01
CA ALA A 112 -3.88 4.06 -5.61
C ALA A 112 -5.10 3.54 -4.84
N ALA A 113 -5.67 2.40 -5.23
CA ALA A 113 -6.88 1.89 -4.57
C ALA A 113 -6.58 1.32 -3.18
N PHE A 114 -5.49 0.55 -3.02
CA PHE A 114 -5.06 0.10 -1.70
C PHE A 114 -4.65 1.26 -0.77
N LEU A 115 -3.87 2.23 -1.26
CA LEU A 115 -3.50 3.40 -0.45
C LEU A 115 -4.73 4.18 0.02
N ARG A 116 -5.72 4.36 -0.85
CA ARG A 116 -6.98 5.03 -0.53
C ARG A 116 -7.79 4.28 0.52
N ILE A 117 -8.00 2.98 0.33
CA ILE A 117 -8.99 2.21 1.10
C ILE A 117 -8.36 1.63 2.37
N GLY A 118 -7.14 1.10 2.28
CA GLY A 118 -6.47 0.43 3.37
C GLY A 118 -5.64 1.38 4.24
N VAL A 119 -4.99 2.40 3.66
CA VAL A 119 -3.86 3.06 4.34
C VAL A 119 -4.15 4.48 4.78
N SER A 120 -4.38 5.41 3.84
CA SER A 120 -4.36 6.86 4.11
C SER A 120 -5.70 7.56 3.94
N GLY A 121 -6.70 6.92 3.33
CA GLY A 121 -7.97 7.58 3.02
C GLY A 121 -7.87 8.63 1.91
N LYS A 122 -6.75 8.72 1.18
CA LYS A 122 -6.53 9.74 0.14
C LYS A 122 -6.59 9.15 -1.26
N ARG A 123 -6.98 9.97 -2.24
CA ARG A 123 -6.90 9.61 -3.66
C ARG A 123 -5.50 9.89 -4.20
N TYR A 124 -5.01 9.07 -5.11
CA TYR A 124 -3.68 9.20 -5.71
C TYR A 124 -3.80 9.19 -7.24
N GLY A 125 -3.18 10.17 -7.89
CA GLY A 125 -2.91 10.13 -9.32
C GLY A 125 -1.70 9.23 -9.62
N ASN A 126 -1.55 8.81 -10.87
CA ASN A 126 -0.43 7.97 -11.27
C ASN A 126 0.92 8.68 -11.04
N ALA A 127 1.83 7.99 -10.36
CA ALA A 127 3.17 8.48 -9.98
C ALA A 127 3.18 9.77 -9.14
N ASP A 128 2.04 10.14 -8.55
CA ASP A 128 1.98 11.22 -7.56
C ASP A 128 2.21 10.68 -6.15
N PHE A 129 2.56 11.56 -5.21
CA PHE A 129 2.87 11.18 -3.83
C PHE A 129 2.20 12.10 -2.82
N ARG A 130 2.08 11.60 -1.58
CA ARG A 130 1.58 12.36 -0.44
C ARG A 130 2.50 12.11 0.75
N ILE A 131 2.70 13.11 1.59
CA ILE A 131 3.55 13.03 2.77
C ILE A 131 2.67 13.03 4.01
N PHE A 132 2.96 12.14 4.95
CA PHE A 132 2.19 12.01 6.19
C PHE A 132 3.12 11.86 7.38
N ASP A 133 2.69 12.42 8.51
CA ASP A 133 3.19 12.05 9.84
C ASP A 133 2.18 11.13 10.54
N PHE A 134 2.66 10.35 11.51
CA PHE A 134 1.76 9.70 12.46
C PHE A 134 1.37 10.69 13.55
N ALA A 135 0.08 10.82 13.82
CA ALA A 135 -0.40 11.48 15.04
C ALA A 135 -0.19 10.57 16.25
N ASP A 136 -0.20 11.17 17.44
CA ASP A 136 -0.20 10.45 18.71
C ASP A 136 -1.50 9.63 18.88
N GLY A 137 -1.37 8.45 19.48
CA GLY A 137 -2.47 7.52 19.77
C GLY A 137 -2.81 6.53 18.65
N ASP A 138 -3.96 5.88 18.79
CA ASP A 138 -4.51 4.88 17.83
C ASP A 138 -3.57 3.70 17.52
N ASP A 139 -2.66 3.37 18.43
CA ASP A 139 -1.64 2.32 18.29
C ASP A 139 -2.27 0.97 17.90
N GLN A 140 -3.45 0.67 18.46
CA GLN A 140 -4.18 -0.57 18.20
C GLN A 140 -4.63 -0.72 16.74
N VAL A 141 -4.79 0.37 16.00
CA VAL A 141 -5.20 0.40 14.59
C VAL A 141 -4.08 0.89 13.65
N GLY A 142 -2.84 0.94 14.17
CA GLY A 142 -1.65 1.33 13.43
C GLY A 142 -1.36 2.83 13.39
N GLY A 143 -2.06 3.63 14.20
CA GLY A 143 -1.88 5.08 14.24
C GLY A 143 -2.60 5.81 13.10
N ARG A 144 -2.96 7.06 13.36
CA ARG A 144 -3.63 7.94 12.40
C ARG A 144 -2.61 8.73 11.59
N LEU A 145 -2.77 8.76 10.27
CA LEU A 145 -1.92 9.53 9.36
C LEU A 145 -2.44 10.96 9.21
N VAL A 146 -1.55 11.94 9.35
CA VAL A 146 -1.81 13.37 9.14
C VAL A 146 -1.03 13.83 7.92
N GLU A 147 -1.75 14.19 6.86
CA GLU A 147 -1.13 14.65 5.61
C GLU A 147 -0.52 16.04 5.79
N TRP A 148 0.69 16.24 5.27
CA TRP A 148 1.34 17.55 5.23
C TRP A 148 0.54 18.54 4.37
N GLU A 149 0.46 19.79 4.84
CA GLU A 149 -0.26 20.85 4.11
C GLU A 149 0.26 21.07 2.69
N LEU A 150 1.57 20.84 2.47
CA LEU A 150 2.20 20.88 1.16
C LEU A 150 1.50 19.98 0.13
N THR A 151 1.31 18.69 0.46
CA THR A 151 0.69 17.74 -0.48
C THR A 151 -0.84 17.82 -0.45
N LYS A 152 -1.42 18.20 0.69
CA LYS A 152 -2.87 18.38 0.83
C LYS A 152 -3.40 19.51 -0.05
N LYS A 153 -2.75 20.69 -0.02
CA LYS A 153 -3.17 21.88 -0.79
C LYS A 153 -3.06 21.66 -2.30
N ASN A 154 -2.01 20.97 -2.74
CA ASN A 154 -1.73 20.80 -4.16
C ASN A 154 -2.47 19.61 -4.78
N GLY A 155 -3.06 18.72 -3.97
CA GLY A 155 -3.60 17.46 -4.50
C GLY A 155 -2.46 16.50 -4.86
N GLY A 156 -1.58 16.24 -3.89
CA GLY A 156 -0.35 15.47 -4.09
C GLY A 156 0.87 16.35 -4.35
N GLY A 157 2.06 15.77 -4.22
CA GLY A 157 3.34 16.47 -4.38
C GLY A 157 3.62 16.92 -5.82
N LEU A 158 3.01 16.26 -6.81
CA LEU A 158 3.02 16.66 -8.23
C LEU A 158 1.73 17.37 -8.67
N GLY A 159 0.75 17.51 -7.77
CA GLY A 159 -0.55 18.12 -8.05
C GLY A 159 -1.41 17.35 -9.06
N LYS A 160 -1.23 16.02 -9.15
CA LYS A 160 -1.96 15.15 -10.10
C LYS A 160 -3.09 14.36 -9.43
N SER A 161 -3.18 14.41 -8.11
CA SER A 161 -4.15 13.67 -7.33
C SER A 161 -5.37 14.53 -7.01
N PRO A 162 -6.59 13.97 -7.04
CA PRO A 162 -7.77 14.69 -6.58
C PRO A 162 -7.64 15.16 -5.13
N HIS A 163 -8.18 16.33 -4.82
CA HIS A 163 -8.34 16.79 -3.43
C HIS A 163 -9.37 15.97 -2.67
N GLY A 164 -9.33 16.08 -1.34
CA GLY A 164 -10.29 15.46 -0.43
C GLY A 164 -9.84 14.13 0.18
N SER A 165 -10.66 13.63 1.10
CA SER A 165 -10.49 12.34 1.77
C SER A 165 -11.70 11.45 1.51
N CYS A 166 -11.45 10.16 1.33
CA CYS A 166 -12.43 9.11 1.46
C CYS A 166 -12.44 8.71 2.94
N LEU A 167 -13.58 8.87 3.63
CA LEU A 167 -13.71 8.36 4.99
C LEU A 167 -13.54 6.83 4.94
N ILE A 168 -12.55 6.27 5.63
CA ILE A 168 -12.43 4.81 5.73
C ILE A 168 -13.63 4.32 6.55
N GLY A 169 -14.67 3.78 5.88
CA GLY A 169 -16.00 3.52 6.44
C GLY A 169 -16.95 2.86 5.43
N SER A 170 -18.22 2.66 5.80
CA SER A 170 -19.26 2.12 4.90
C SER A 170 -19.47 3.05 3.68
N GLY A 171 -19.49 2.49 2.47
CA GLY A 171 -19.59 3.25 1.20
C GLY A 171 -18.27 3.64 0.55
N SER A 172 -17.11 3.35 1.16
CA SER A 172 -15.77 3.63 0.59
C SER A 172 -15.17 2.50 -0.24
N TYR A 173 -15.91 1.40 -0.38
CA TYR A 173 -15.54 0.22 -1.13
C TYR A 173 -16.44 0.15 -2.37
N PRO A 174 -15.91 -0.25 -3.55
CA PRO A 174 -16.76 -0.59 -4.67
C PRO A 174 -17.86 -1.59 -4.27
N GLU A 175 -19.09 -1.41 -4.74
CA GLU A 175 -20.25 -2.26 -4.42
C GLU A 175 -20.00 -3.76 -4.63
N GLU A 176 -19.11 -4.10 -5.57
CA GLU A 176 -18.65 -5.48 -5.82
C GLU A 176 -18.03 -6.15 -4.58
N TYR A 177 -17.50 -5.39 -3.61
CA TYR A 177 -16.95 -5.91 -2.35
C TYR A 177 -17.94 -5.93 -1.18
N GLU A 178 -19.13 -5.35 -1.35
CA GLU A 178 -20.22 -5.43 -0.36
C GLU A 178 -21.06 -6.71 -0.56
N ARG A 179 -21.15 -7.23 -1.79
CA ARG A 179 -21.96 -8.41 -2.15
C ARG A 179 -21.45 -9.73 -1.57
N ASP A 180 -20.13 -9.88 -1.36
CA ASP A 180 -19.52 -11.11 -0.84
C ASP A 180 -19.98 -11.46 0.60
N ILE A 181 -20.52 -10.50 1.36
CA ILE A 181 -21.03 -10.76 2.71
C ILE A 181 -22.39 -11.46 2.67
N ILE A 182 -23.30 -11.05 1.77
CA ILE A 182 -24.65 -11.61 1.73
C ILE A 182 -24.62 -13.08 1.29
N GLN A 183 -23.71 -13.44 0.39
CA GLN A 183 -23.60 -14.81 -0.10
C GLN A 183 -22.98 -15.76 0.94
N LEU A 184 -21.99 -15.31 1.73
CA LEU A 184 -21.41 -16.09 2.83
C LEU A 184 -22.39 -16.31 4.00
N PHE A 185 -23.27 -15.34 4.29
CA PHE A 185 -24.31 -15.48 5.34
C PHE A 185 -25.50 -16.34 4.89
N ASN A 186 -25.78 -16.44 3.59
CA ASN A 186 -26.87 -17.27 3.07
C ASN A 186 -26.45 -18.72 2.79
N GLU A 187 -25.16 -19.03 2.71
CA GLU A 187 -24.64 -20.37 2.41
C GLU A 187 -24.08 -21.14 3.63
N SER A 188 -24.16 -20.56 4.84
CA SER A 188 -23.88 -21.30 6.10
C SER A 188 -25.19 -21.66 6.78
N PRO A 189 -25.68 -22.91 6.68
CA PRO A 189 -26.77 -23.38 7.53
C PRO A 189 -26.29 -23.39 8.98
N ILE A 190 -27.13 -22.91 9.89
CA ILE A 190 -26.98 -23.06 11.34
C ILE A 190 -26.91 -24.54 11.70
#